data_AF-A0A8H2JT34-F1
#
_entry.id   AF-A0A8H2JT34-F1
#
_cell.length_a   1.000
_cell.length_b   1.000
_cell.length_c   1.000
_cell.angle_alpha   90.00
_cell.angle_beta   90.00
_cell.angle_gamma   90.00
#
_symmetry.space_group_name_H-M   'P 1'
#
loop_
_entity.id
_entity.type
_entity.pdbx_description
1 polymer ?
#
loop_
_entity_poly.entity_id
_entity_poly.type
_entity_poly.pdbx_seq_one_letter_code
_entity_poly.pdbx_strand_id
1 'polypeptide(L)'
;MLLLVPQVQSQQLRFNKTQVDQGYNFQYQWLDHGNSKQALNFTLSEEGLFNRFRQFKTYQSSYAQKTILRRIKKAMQQEPISGVQIRYKQHQHHFFIEVNGIDKVKVDQAYQRLNELEDEITQQYFKETYYQAFTNYDQVSGVKVDHVSIANHSVEDLKSLKSLILEHVSIQNIRQVSNYVLAFVQSIPYSTLESRLTSSGAGFNPPLQVLWENQGDCDSKMTLTAALLRALMPRIKMALIYIDNHAFIGINIPAKSGEISIMHNNVSYLLAEPTGPALLPLGTLAPESELAINQGHYIAQDYHEVLSENIMAK
;
A
#
# COMPACT_ATOMS: atom_id res chain seq x y z
N MET A 1 9.90 -36.66 -16.31
CA MET A 1 9.43 -35.82 -17.43
C MET A 1 9.06 -34.47 -16.84
N LEU A 2 9.98 -33.50 -16.82
CA LEU A 2 9.69 -32.13 -16.35
C LEU A 2 8.90 -31.42 -17.45
N LEU A 3 7.62 -31.14 -17.19
CA LEU A 3 6.80 -30.26 -18.02
C LEU A 3 7.18 -28.81 -17.65
N LEU A 4 8.03 -28.19 -18.49
CA LEU A 4 8.19 -26.74 -18.50
C LEU A 4 6.88 -26.14 -19.01
N VAL A 5 6.07 -25.60 -18.10
CA VAL A 5 4.92 -24.78 -18.48
C VAL A 5 5.47 -23.46 -19.04
N PRO A 6 5.20 -23.10 -20.30
CA PRO A 6 5.65 -21.82 -20.84
C PRO A 6 4.95 -20.70 -20.06
N GLN A 7 5.71 -19.93 -19.29
CA GLN A 7 5.21 -18.69 -18.69
C GLN A 7 5.00 -17.68 -19.81
N VAL A 8 3.72 -17.40 -20.12
CA VAL A 8 3.37 -16.30 -21.02
C VAL A 8 3.71 -14.99 -20.30
N GLN A 9 4.57 -14.18 -20.92
CA GLN A 9 4.91 -12.87 -20.41
C GLN A 9 3.80 -11.87 -20.79
N SER A 10 3.44 -11.02 -19.84
CA SER A 10 2.60 -9.85 -20.00
C SER A 10 3.30 -8.87 -20.91
N GLN A 11 2.70 -8.65 -22.06
CA GLN A 11 3.22 -7.74 -23.06
C GLN A 11 2.30 -6.53 -23.15
N GLN A 12 2.78 -5.40 -22.63
CA GLN A 12 2.24 -4.11 -23.02
C GLN A 12 2.55 -3.90 -24.50
N LEU A 13 1.49 -3.66 -25.28
CA LEU A 13 1.57 -3.44 -26.72
C LEU A 13 1.78 -1.96 -27.04
N ARG A 14 1.15 -1.08 -26.24
CA ARG A 14 1.24 0.37 -26.41
C ARG A 14 0.97 1.10 -25.10
N PHE A 15 1.74 2.16 -24.87
CA PHE A 15 1.46 3.18 -23.87
C PHE A 15 1.68 4.56 -24.50
N ASN A 16 0.76 5.49 -24.26
CA ASN A 16 0.90 6.89 -24.62
C ASN A 16 0.19 7.78 -23.60
N LYS A 17 0.73 8.97 -23.35
CA LYS A 17 0.10 10.02 -22.55
C LYS A 17 0.17 11.36 -23.26
N THR A 18 -0.93 12.11 -23.25
CA THR A 18 -1.04 13.42 -23.91
C THR A 18 -1.70 14.43 -22.98
N GLN A 19 -1.18 15.65 -22.95
CA GLN A 19 -1.76 16.73 -22.14
C GLN A 19 -3.10 17.17 -22.73
N VAL A 20 -4.07 17.44 -21.85
CA VAL A 20 -5.39 18.00 -22.16
C VAL A 20 -5.71 19.11 -21.16
N ASP A 21 -6.76 19.90 -21.39
CA ASP A 21 -7.02 21.15 -20.65
C ASP A 21 -7.01 21.04 -19.11
N GLN A 22 -7.41 19.90 -18.54
CA GLN A 22 -7.50 19.69 -17.09
C GLN A 22 -6.71 18.47 -16.60
N GLY A 23 -5.72 17.99 -17.37
CA GLY A 23 -4.93 16.84 -16.98
C GLY A 23 -4.26 16.13 -18.14
N TYR A 24 -4.25 14.80 -18.09
CA TYR A 24 -3.59 13.97 -19.10
C TYR A 24 -4.49 12.83 -19.52
N ASN A 25 -4.59 12.63 -20.83
CA ASN A 25 -5.20 11.47 -21.44
C ASN A 25 -4.16 10.35 -21.57
N PHE A 26 -4.53 9.15 -21.13
CA PHE A 26 -3.71 7.94 -21.13
C PHE A 26 -4.32 6.90 -22.04
N GLN A 27 -3.47 6.23 -22.81
CA GLN A 27 -3.85 5.17 -23.72
C GLN A 27 -2.97 3.95 -23.48
N TYR A 28 -3.60 2.87 -23.02
CA TYR A 28 -2.96 1.58 -22.78
C TYR A 28 -3.50 0.53 -23.74
N GLN A 29 -2.60 -0.36 -24.20
CA GLN A 29 -2.96 -1.58 -24.91
C GLN A 29 -2.08 -2.73 -24.44
N TRP A 30 -2.67 -3.90 -24.20
CA TRP A 30 -1.97 -5.08 -23.69
C TRP A 30 -2.62 -6.38 -24.19
N LEU A 31 -1.94 -7.50 -23.98
CA LEU A 31 -2.51 -8.85 -24.12
C LEU A 31 -3.00 -9.36 -22.76
N ASP A 32 -4.22 -9.88 -22.69
CA ASP A 32 -4.74 -10.52 -21.49
C ASP A 32 -4.33 -11.99 -21.34
N HIS A 33 -4.78 -12.66 -20.28
CA HIS A 33 -4.49 -14.08 -20.00
C HIS A 33 -5.00 -15.03 -21.11
N GLY A 34 -5.91 -14.59 -21.97
CA GLY A 34 -6.41 -15.32 -23.14
C GLY A 34 -5.74 -14.94 -24.45
N ASN A 35 -4.64 -14.17 -24.42
CA ASN A 35 -3.97 -13.58 -25.58
C ASN A 35 -4.87 -12.64 -26.41
N SER A 36 -5.94 -12.11 -25.81
CA SER A 36 -6.80 -11.13 -26.46
C SER A 36 -6.26 -9.73 -26.24
N LYS A 37 -6.33 -8.90 -27.29
CA LYS A 37 -5.92 -7.49 -27.20
C LYS A 37 -6.96 -6.70 -26.43
N GLN A 38 -6.52 -6.04 -25.37
CA GLN A 38 -7.31 -5.12 -24.57
C GLN A 38 -6.80 -3.69 -24.74
N ALA A 39 -7.65 -2.72 -24.46
CA ALA A 39 -7.30 -1.31 -24.50
C ALA A 39 -8.03 -0.55 -23.40
N LEU A 40 -7.40 0.49 -22.87
CA LEU A 40 -8.03 1.41 -21.90
C LEU A 40 -7.59 2.83 -22.21
N ASN A 41 -8.58 3.72 -22.34
CA ASN A 41 -8.37 5.14 -22.62
C ASN A 41 -9.10 5.99 -21.59
N PHE A 42 -8.37 6.79 -20.81
CA PHE A 42 -8.93 7.57 -19.72
C PHE A 42 -8.15 8.86 -19.48
N THR A 43 -8.76 9.80 -18.77
CA THR A 43 -8.10 11.06 -18.37
C THR A 43 -7.98 11.12 -16.86
N LEU A 44 -6.80 11.49 -16.36
CA LEU A 44 -6.57 11.82 -14.95
C LEU A 44 -6.32 13.31 -14.80
N SER A 45 -6.83 13.90 -13.72
CA SER A 45 -6.63 15.32 -13.42
C SER A 45 -5.22 15.60 -12.90
N GLU A 46 -4.73 16.83 -13.10
CA GLU A 46 -3.46 17.26 -12.51
C GLU A 46 -3.48 17.21 -10.97
N GLU A 47 -4.65 17.48 -10.37
CA GLU A 47 -4.83 17.39 -8.92
C GLU A 47 -4.56 15.98 -8.40
N GLY A 48 -5.17 14.97 -9.02
CA GLY A 48 -4.93 13.58 -8.66
C GLY A 48 -3.48 13.17 -8.92
N LEU A 49 -2.93 13.53 -10.08
CA LEU A 49 -1.59 13.13 -10.51
C LEU A 49 -0.46 13.72 -9.66
N PHE A 50 -0.54 15.01 -9.31
CA PHE A 50 0.62 15.75 -8.77
C PHE A 50 0.41 16.31 -7.38
N ASN A 51 -0.84 16.45 -6.90
CA ASN A 51 -1.11 17.07 -5.60
C ASN A 51 -1.48 16.07 -4.49
N ARG A 52 -2.20 14.98 -4.80
CA ARG A 52 -2.74 14.05 -3.80
C ARG A 52 -1.69 13.50 -2.82
N PHE A 53 -0.57 13.03 -3.37
CA PHE A 53 0.51 12.43 -2.58
C PHE A 53 1.75 13.32 -2.53
N ARG A 54 1.61 14.64 -2.70
CA ARG A 54 2.75 15.58 -2.71
C ARG A 54 3.57 15.58 -1.41
N GLN A 55 2.94 15.20 -0.29
CA GLN A 55 3.60 15.08 1.02
C GLN A 55 4.21 13.70 1.26
N PHE A 56 3.87 12.70 0.43
CA PHE A 56 4.51 11.39 0.50
C PHE A 56 5.95 11.51 0.01
N LYS A 57 6.89 11.15 0.88
CA LYS A 57 8.33 11.18 0.63
C LYS A 57 8.92 9.91 1.20
N THR A 58 10.05 9.49 0.65
CA THR A 58 10.85 8.39 1.22
C THR A 58 11.08 8.62 2.71
N TYR A 59 10.84 7.59 3.50
CA TYR A 59 10.97 7.68 4.95
C TYR A 59 12.45 7.73 5.34
N GLN A 60 12.76 8.70 6.18
CA GLN A 60 14.08 8.88 6.76
C GLN A 60 13.95 8.84 8.26
N SER A 61 14.37 7.73 8.88
CA SER A 61 14.23 7.49 10.33
C SER A 61 14.77 8.66 11.17
N SER A 62 15.92 9.21 10.81
CA SER A 62 16.51 10.35 11.52
C SER A 62 15.67 11.63 11.43
N TYR A 63 14.99 11.88 10.30
CA TYR A 63 14.09 13.03 10.14
C TYR A 63 12.77 12.82 10.88
N ALA A 64 12.23 11.60 10.82
CA ALA A 64 11.01 11.21 11.53
C ALA A 64 11.18 11.39 13.04
N GLN A 65 12.23 10.79 13.62
CA GLN A 65 12.53 10.91 15.04
C GLN A 65 12.71 12.37 15.50
N LYS A 66 13.45 13.18 14.73
CA LYS A 66 13.61 14.62 15.02
C LYS A 66 12.27 15.36 15.01
N THR A 67 11.40 15.03 14.06
CA THR A 67 10.08 15.65 13.93
C THR A 67 9.16 15.27 15.08
N ILE A 68 9.11 13.98 15.42
CA ILE A 68 8.33 13.43 16.53
C ILE A 68 8.80 14.06 17.85
N LEU A 69 10.10 14.05 18.15
CA LEU A 69 10.65 14.64 19.36
C LEU A 69 10.30 16.13 19.50
N ARG A 70 10.37 16.89 18.39
CA ARG A 70 10.00 18.30 18.39
C ARG A 70 8.54 18.51 18.74
N ARG A 71 7.64 17.63 18.26
CA ARG A 71 6.21 17.66 18.59
C ARG A 71 5.96 17.29 20.05
N ILE A 72 6.61 16.24 20.58
CA ILE A 72 6.53 15.85 21.99
C ILE A 72 6.98 17.01 22.90
N LYS A 73 8.14 17.61 22.58
CA LYS A 73 8.65 18.77 23.32
C LYS A 73 7.66 19.92 23.34
N LYS A 74 7.02 20.22 22.20
CA LYS A 74 6.01 21.28 22.10
C LYS A 74 4.78 20.96 22.97
N ALA A 75 4.29 19.72 22.95
CA ALA A 75 3.14 19.30 23.76
C ALA A 75 3.45 19.42 25.27
N MET A 76 4.59 18.93 25.73
CA MET A 76 5.01 19.05 27.15
C MET A 76 5.26 20.49 27.60
N GLN A 77 5.54 21.41 26.67
CA GLN A 77 5.64 22.85 26.97
C GLN A 77 4.28 23.52 27.11
N GLN A 78 3.25 23.01 26.42
CA GLN A 78 1.89 23.54 26.51
C GLN A 78 1.20 23.10 27.80
N GLU A 79 1.47 21.88 28.28
CA GLU A 79 0.91 21.31 29.51
C GLU A 79 2.02 20.83 30.46
N PRO A 80 2.78 21.76 31.08
CA PRO A 80 3.89 21.39 31.94
C PRO A 80 3.43 20.81 33.30
N ILE A 81 4.13 19.78 33.77
CA ILE A 81 3.92 19.22 35.12
C ILE A 81 4.78 20.01 36.13
N SER A 82 4.13 20.71 37.05
CA SER A 82 4.81 21.58 38.02
C SER A 82 5.72 20.81 38.99
N GLY A 83 6.98 21.23 39.10
CA GLY A 83 8.00 20.60 39.96
C GLY A 83 8.81 19.50 39.26
N VAL A 84 8.64 19.35 37.94
CA VAL A 84 9.36 18.39 37.10
C VAL A 84 10.19 19.13 36.04
N GLN A 85 11.41 18.65 35.80
CA GLN A 85 12.29 19.10 34.72
C GLN A 85 12.52 17.96 33.73
N ILE A 86 12.19 18.20 32.47
CA ILE A 86 12.39 17.25 31.37
C ILE A 86 13.64 17.65 30.58
N ARG A 87 14.54 16.69 30.37
CA ARG A 87 15.76 16.85 29.57
C ARG A 87 15.70 15.91 28.38
N TYR A 88 15.90 16.47 27.19
CA TYR A 88 15.95 15.72 25.94
C TYR A 88 17.40 15.56 25.53
N LYS A 89 17.88 14.32 25.49
CA LYS A 89 19.25 13.98 25.09
C LYS A 89 19.23 13.21 23.78
N GLN A 90 20.27 13.37 22.98
CA GLN A 90 20.52 12.56 21.81
C GLN A 90 21.85 11.85 22.00
N HIS A 91 21.86 10.53 21.83
CA HIS A 91 23.09 9.75 21.78
C HIS A 91 23.07 8.90 20.51
N GLN A 92 24.01 9.16 19.61
CA GLN A 92 24.03 8.59 18.26
C GLN A 92 22.71 8.85 17.50
N HIS A 93 21.98 7.79 17.14
CA HIS A 93 20.71 7.81 16.41
C HIS A 93 19.49 7.56 17.33
N HIS A 94 19.67 7.61 18.65
CA HIS A 94 18.59 7.42 19.61
C HIS A 94 18.41 8.66 20.47
N PHE A 95 17.15 9.01 20.69
CA PHE A 95 16.76 10.08 21.60
C PHE A 95 16.33 9.48 22.93
N PHE A 96 16.71 10.14 24.02
CA PHE A 96 16.37 9.75 25.38
C PHE A 96 15.74 10.94 26.09
N ILE A 97 14.65 10.69 26.81
CA ILE A 97 13.96 11.71 27.61
C ILE A 97 14.18 11.35 29.08
N GLU A 98 14.84 12.25 29.81
CA GLU A 98 15.06 12.11 31.24
C GLU A 98 14.15 13.07 31.99
N VAL A 99 13.42 12.54 32.95
CA VAL A 99 12.56 13.31 33.85
C VAL A 99 13.20 13.37 35.23
N ASN A 100 13.36 14.57 35.77
CA ASN A 100 13.89 14.81 37.10
C ASN A 100 12.88 15.61 37.93
N GLY A 101 12.76 15.31 39.22
CA GLY A 101 11.87 16.01 40.15
C GLY A 101 12.06 15.51 41.58
N ILE A 102 11.67 16.32 42.55
CA ILE A 102 11.73 15.96 43.99
C ILE A 102 10.55 15.04 44.35
N ASP A 103 9.38 15.32 43.77
CA ASP A 103 8.16 14.55 43.95
C ASP A 103 8.12 13.37 42.97
N LYS A 104 8.34 12.15 43.49
CA LYS A 104 8.37 10.92 42.68
C LYS A 104 7.05 10.66 41.96
N VAL A 105 5.91 10.99 42.58
CA VAL A 105 4.59 10.77 41.96
C VAL A 105 4.46 11.62 40.69
N LYS A 106 4.95 12.86 40.73
CA LYS A 106 4.94 13.74 39.55
C LYS A 106 5.95 13.33 38.48
N VAL A 107 7.09 12.76 38.90
CA VAL A 107 8.06 12.19 37.95
C VAL A 107 7.44 11.01 37.21
N ASP A 108 6.77 10.11 37.92
CA ASP A 108 6.09 8.95 37.33
C ASP A 108 4.94 9.39 36.40
N GLN A 109 4.14 10.38 36.81
CA GLN A 109 3.10 10.99 35.97
C GLN A 109 3.68 11.59 34.68
N ALA A 110 4.85 12.23 34.76
CA ALA A 110 5.51 12.79 33.59
C ALA A 110 6.03 11.72 32.64
N TYR A 111 6.58 10.60 33.14
CA TYR A 111 6.93 9.47 32.28
C TYR A 111 5.71 8.82 31.62
N GLN A 112 4.61 8.65 32.36
CA GLN A 112 3.36 8.13 31.78
C GLN A 112 2.86 9.04 30.66
N ARG A 113 2.79 10.35 30.90
CA ARG A 113 2.36 11.33 29.88
C ARG A 113 3.29 11.36 28.66
N LEU A 114 4.60 11.23 28.87
CA LEU A 114 5.56 11.16 27.77
C LEU A 114 5.36 9.93 26.89
N ASN A 115 5.12 8.75 27.48
CA ASN A 115 4.85 7.52 26.74
C ASN A 115 3.56 7.65 25.91
N GLU A 116 2.49 8.18 26.51
CA GLU A 116 1.22 8.44 25.80
C GLU A 116 1.41 9.39 24.62
N LEU A 117 2.14 10.50 24.83
CA LEU A 117 2.44 11.47 23.77
C LEU A 117 3.34 10.90 22.68
N GLU A 118 4.31 10.07 23.04
CA GLU A 118 5.19 9.41 22.08
C GLU A 118 4.38 8.52 21.14
N ASP A 119 3.48 7.69 21.69
CA ASP A 119 2.59 6.83 20.91
C ASP A 119 1.65 7.66 20.03
N GLU A 120 0.93 8.63 20.59
CA GLU A 120 -0.03 9.48 19.88
C GLU A 120 0.64 10.24 18.71
N ILE A 121 1.75 10.91 19.00
CA ILE A 121 2.45 11.77 18.02
C ILE A 121 3.13 10.93 16.95
N THR A 122 3.67 9.75 17.30
CA THR A 122 4.27 8.83 16.34
C THR A 122 3.23 8.29 15.38
N GLN A 123 2.08 7.84 15.90
CA GLN A 123 0.96 7.39 15.07
C GLN A 123 0.44 8.51 14.16
N GLN A 124 0.31 9.73 14.69
CA GLN A 124 -0.10 10.89 13.90
C GLN A 124 0.91 11.19 12.79
N TYR A 125 2.21 11.19 13.11
CA TYR A 125 3.27 11.42 12.12
C TYR A 125 3.23 10.39 10.99
N PHE A 126 3.09 9.11 11.33
CA PHE A 126 2.95 8.01 10.38
C PHE A 126 1.72 8.18 9.48
N LYS A 127 0.54 8.50 10.06
CA LYS A 127 -0.68 8.78 9.29
C LYS A 127 -0.50 9.95 8.32
N GLU A 128 0.09 11.05 8.76
CA GLU A 128 0.32 12.25 7.94
C GLU A 128 1.32 12.02 6.79
N THR A 129 2.21 11.04 6.95
CA THR A 129 3.29 10.76 6.00
C THR A 129 3.09 9.47 5.20
N TYR A 130 1.94 8.80 5.37
CA TYR A 130 1.61 7.50 4.76
C TYR A 130 2.61 6.39 5.09
N TYR A 131 3.04 6.34 6.34
CA TYR A 131 3.81 5.24 6.88
C TYR A 131 3.05 4.55 8.01
N GLN A 132 3.54 3.37 8.39
CA GLN A 132 3.03 2.61 9.51
C GLN A 132 4.15 1.74 10.07
N ALA A 133 4.05 1.41 11.36
CA ALA A 133 4.84 0.34 11.95
C ALA A 133 4.47 -0.99 11.27
N PHE A 134 5.44 -1.87 11.12
CA PHE A 134 5.25 -3.18 10.52
C PHE A 134 6.18 -4.20 11.16
N THR A 135 5.69 -5.41 11.32
CA THR A 135 6.47 -6.56 11.77
C THR A 135 6.29 -7.66 10.73
N ASN A 136 7.40 -8.15 10.17
CA ASN A 136 7.35 -9.23 9.18
C ASN A 136 7.10 -10.59 9.85
N TYR A 137 7.03 -11.65 9.03
CA TYR A 137 6.85 -13.00 9.52
C TYR A 137 7.93 -13.43 10.54
N ASP A 138 9.19 -13.05 10.29
CA ASP A 138 10.34 -13.34 11.17
C ASP A 138 10.39 -12.50 12.46
N GLN A 139 9.32 -11.78 12.80
CA GLN A 139 9.24 -10.90 13.98
C GLN A 139 10.23 -9.71 13.94
N VAL A 140 10.69 -9.33 12.75
CA VAL A 140 11.51 -8.14 12.54
C VAL A 140 10.60 -6.93 12.36
N SER A 141 10.69 -5.99 13.30
CA SER A 141 9.94 -4.73 13.25
C SER A 141 10.66 -3.67 12.41
N GLY A 142 9.87 -2.82 11.75
CA GLY A 142 10.33 -1.71 10.92
C GLY A 142 9.19 -0.74 10.61
N VAL A 143 9.46 0.13 9.63
CA VAL A 143 8.49 1.11 9.12
C VAL A 143 8.30 0.86 7.64
N LYS A 144 7.05 0.75 7.18
CA LYS A 144 6.71 0.58 5.76
C LYS A 144 5.67 1.59 5.34
N VAL A 145 5.50 1.72 4.02
CA VAL A 145 4.44 2.53 3.43
C VAL A 145 3.06 2.00 3.84
N ASP A 146 2.15 2.91 4.14
CA ASP A 146 0.74 2.60 4.35
C ASP A 146 0.00 2.43 3.03
N HIS A 147 0.25 1.28 2.38
CA HIS A 147 -0.38 0.87 1.14
C HIS A 147 -1.92 0.87 1.21
N VAL A 148 -2.50 0.55 2.38
CA VAL A 148 -3.96 0.55 2.56
C VAL A 148 -4.49 1.97 2.49
N SER A 149 -3.88 2.90 3.23
CA SER A 149 -4.25 4.33 3.19
C SER A 149 -4.07 4.93 1.80
N ILE A 150 -2.93 4.67 1.15
CA ILE A 150 -2.66 5.15 -0.21
C ILE A 150 -3.67 4.58 -1.22
N ALA A 151 -3.95 3.27 -1.17
CA ALA A 151 -4.95 2.65 -2.05
C ALA A 151 -6.33 3.29 -1.85
N ASN A 152 -6.77 3.46 -0.60
CA ASN A 152 -8.06 4.08 -0.26
C ASN A 152 -8.16 5.53 -0.74
N HIS A 153 -7.14 6.34 -0.50
CA HIS A 153 -7.12 7.73 -0.95
C HIS A 153 -7.03 7.86 -2.48
N SER A 154 -6.60 6.83 -3.20
CA SER A 154 -6.56 6.80 -4.67
C SER A 154 -7.87 6.35 -5.32
N VAL A 155 -8.83 5.81 -4.54
CA VAL A 155 -10.09 5.28 -5.09
C VAL A 155 -10.87 6.36 -5.84
N GLU A 156 -10.90 7.59 -5.31
CA GLU A 156 -11.69 8.69 -5.89
C GLU A 156 -11.26 9.01 -7.32
N ASP A 157 -9.95 9.13 -7.57
CA ASP A 157 -9.46 9.49 -8.91
C ASP A 157 -9.62 8.35 -9.91
N LEU A 158 -9.68 7.11 -9.43
CA LEU A 158 -9.85 5.92 -10.25
C LEU A 158 -11.32 5.61 -10.55
N LYS A 159 -12.29 6.34 -9.97
CA LYS A 159 -13.72 6.12 -10.23
C LYS A 159 -14.08 6.29 -11.70
N SER A 160 -13.42 7.21 -12.42
CA SER A 160 -13.67 7.44 -13.84
C SER A 160 -13.36 6.21 -14.71
N LEU A 161 -12.45 5.33 -14.26
CA LEU A 161 -12.12 4.08 -14.95
C LEU A 161 -13.22 3.03 -14.80
N LYS A 162 -14.14 3.18 -13.83
CA LYS A 162 -15.17 2.18 -13.58
C LYS A 162 -16.04 1.90 -14.81
N SER A 163 -16.63 2.93 -15.42
CA SER A 163 -17.50 2.74 -16.58
C SER A 163 -16.73 2.15 -17.75
N LEU A 164 -15.51 2.64 -17.99
CA LEU A 164 -14.63 2.20 -19.07
C LEU A 164 -14.26 0.72 -18.94
N ILE A 165 -13.89 0.28 -17.74
CA ILE A 165 -13.58 -1.15 -17.49
C ILE A 165 -14.83 -2.00 -17.66
N LEU A 166 -15.99 -1.52 -17.22
CA LEU A 166 -17.26 -2.25 -17.32
C LEU A 166 -17.82 -2.34 -18.75
N GLU A 167 -17.25 -1.64 -19.73
CA GLU A 167 -17.51 -1.88 -21.15
C GLU A 167 -16.88 -3.20 -21.64
N HIS A 168 -15.80 -3.66 -20.99
CA HIS A 168 -15.08 -4.88 -21.36
C HIS A 168 -15.48 -6.10 -20.52
N VAL A 169 -15.94 -5.89 -19.29
CA VAL A 169 -16.26 -6.97 -18.33
C VAL A 169 -17.55 -6.70 -17.58
N SER A 170 -18.31 -7.76 -17.30
CA SER A 170 -19.51 -7.64 -16.48
C SER A 170 -19.15 -7.58 -15.00
N ILE A 171 -19.65 -6.55 -14.29
CA ILE A 171 -19.48 -6.42 -12.83
C ILE A 171 -20.06 -7.60 -12.05
N GLN A 172 -21.04 -8.31 -12.63
CA GLN A 172 -21.64 -9.50 -12.01
C GLN A 172 -20.65 -10.68 -11.94
N ASN A 173 -19.57 -10.63 -12.72
CA ASN A 173 -18.52 -11.63 -12.71
C ASN A 173 -17.24 -11.05 -12.10
N ILE A 174 -17.17 -11.05 -10.77
CA ILE A 174 -16.01 -10.59 -9.99
C ILE A 174 -14.70 -11.18 -10.53
N ARG A 175 -14.68 -12.46 -10.94
CA ARG A 175 -13.47 -13.10 -11.47
C ARG A 175 -13.02 -12.50 -12.80
N GLN A 176 -13.94 -12.15 -13.70
CA GLN A 176 -13.60 -11.45 -14.95
C GLN A 176 -13.06 -10.05 -14.66
N VAL A 177 -13.70 -9.31 -13.74
CA VAL A 177 -13.22 -7.98 -13.31
C VAL A 177 -11.82 -8.06 -12.72
N SER A 178 -11.59 -9.00 -11.79
CA SER A 178 -10.27 -9.23 -11.19
C SER A 178 -9.22 -9.58 -12.23
N ASN A 179 -9.49 -10.51 -13.15
CA ASN A 179 -8.53 -10.87 -14.20
C ASN A 179 -8.25 -9.73 -15.18
N TYR A 180 -9.24 -8.91 -15.52
CA TYR A 180 -9.02 -7.74 -16.36
C TYR A 180 -8.06 -6.74 -15.70
N VAL A 181 -8.31 -6.40 -14.43
CA VAL A 181 -7.43 -5.53 -13.66
C VAL A 181 -6.04 -6.14 -13.51
N LEU A 182 -5.95 -7.43 -13.20
CA LEU A 182 -4.67 -8.14 -13.08
C LEU A 182 -3.89 -8.10 -14.39
N ALA A 183 -4.50 -8.42 -15.53
CA ALA A 183 -3.84 -8.38 -16.83
C ALA A 183 -3.35 -6.96 -17.16
N PHE A 184 -4.20 -5.95 -16.92
CA PHE A 184 -3.85 -4.55 -17.12
C PHE A 184 -2.62 -4.17 -16.30
N VAL A 185 -2.66 -4.38 -14.98
CA VAL A 185 -1.57 -3.98 -14.10
C VAL A 185 -0.31 -4.83 -14.34
N GLN A 186 -0.43 -6.14 -14.56
CA GLN A 186 0.69 -7.00 -14.92
C GLN A 186 1.41 -6.53 -16.19
N SER A 187 0.68 -5.89 -17.14
CA SER A 187 1.27 -5.34 -18.37
C SER A 187 2.14 -4.10 -18.14
N ILE A 188 1.92 -3.35 -17.07
CA ILE A 188 2.75 -2.19 -16.74
C ILE A 188 4.18 -2.67 -16.43
N PRO A 189 5.23 -2.13 -17.07
CA PRO A 189 6.61 -2.51 -16.81
C PRO A 189 7.00 -2.54 -15.32
N TYR A 190 7.83 -3.51 -14.95
CA TYR A 190 8.37 -3.62 -13.59
C TYR A 190 9.52 -2.64 -13.39
N SER A 191 9.58 -1.94 -12.24
CA SER A 191 10.80 -1.29 -11.75
C SER A 191 11.48 -2.18 -10.72
N THR A 192 12.82 -2.15 -10.68
CA THR A 192 13.60 -2.90 -9.70
C THR A 192 13.14 -2.62 -8.28
N LEU A 193 13.00 -3.68 -7.48
CA LEU A 193 12.64 -3.58 -6.07
C LEU A 193 13.76 -2.98 -5.25
N GLU A 194 13.39 -2.04 -4.39
CA GLU A 194 14.17 -1.72 -3.21
C GLU A 194 13.52 -2.39 -1.99
N SER A 195 14.32 -2.85 -1.02
CA SER A 195 13.79 -3.64 0.11
C SER A 195 12.88 -2.83 1.02
N ARG A 196 11.67 -3.32 1.31
CA ARG A 196 10.65 -2.64 2.16
C ARG A 196 11.16 -2.15 3.51
N LEU A 197 12.07 -2.92 4.14
CA LEU A 197 12.60 -2.61 5.47
C LEU A 197 13.82 -1.70 5.42
N THR A 198 14.66 -1.81 4.39
CA THR A 198 15.92 -1.05 4.32
C THR A 198 15.83 0.18 3.41
N SER A 199 14.89 0.23 2.47
CA SER A 199 14.63 1.34 1.57
C SER A 199 13.49 2.26 2.03
N SER A 200 12.66 1.80 2.98
CA SER A 200 11.62 2.61 3.64
C SER A 200 10.76 3.45 2.68
N GLY A 201 10.24 2.83 1.61
CA GLY A 201 9.41 3.49 0.60
C GLY A 201 10.17 4.17 -0.54
N ALA A 202 11.49 4.10 -0.58
CA ALA A 202 12.23 4.40 -1.81
C ALA A 202 11.90 3.35 -2.88
N GLY A 203 11.68 3.84 -4.11
CA GLY A 203 11.21 3.03 -5.24
C GLY A 203 9.67 2.89 -5.36
N PHE A 204 8.89 3.23 -4.32
CA PHE A 204 7.43 3.11 -4.35
C PHE A 204 6.77 4.28 -5.10
N ASN A 205 5.88 3.94 -6.03
CA ASN A 205 5.01 4.87 -6.75
C ASN A 205 3.55 4.69 -6.28
N PRO A 206 2.88 5.75 -5.79
CA PRO A 206 1.43 5.73 -5.58
C PRO A 206 0.66 5.39 -6.87
N PRO A 207 -0.59 4.90 -6.78
CA PRO A 207 -1.34 4.35 -7.92
C PRO A 207 -1.36 5.22 -9.19
N LEU A 208 -1.60 6.52 -9.05
CA LEU A 208 -1.67 7.44 -10.19
C LEU A 208 -0.28 7.73 -10.77
N GLN A 209 0.77 7.67 -9.94
CA GLN A 209 2.15 7.78 -10.40
C GLN A 209 2.59 6.53 -11.16
N VAL A 210 2.11 5.33 -10.79
CA VAL A 210 2.32 4.10 -11.59
C VAL A 210 1.72 4.26 -12.98
N LEU A 211 0.51 4.83 -13.09
CA LEU A 211 -0.12 5.12 -14.39
C LEU A 211 0.62 6.24 -15.14
N TRP A 212 1.10 7.25 -14.42
CA TRP A 212 1.85 8.35 -15.02
C TRP A 212 3.19 7.91 -15.61
N GLU A 213 4.01 7.21 -14.83
CA GLU A 213 5.35 6.76 -15.23
C GLU A 213 5.30 5.48 -16.06
N ASN A 214 4.16 4.78 -16.08
CA ASN A 214 4.02 3.47 -16.68
C ASN A 214 5.08 2.48 -16.17
N GLN A 215 5.34 2.54 -14.86
CA GLN A 215 6.27 1.65 -14.18
C GLN A 215 5.98 1.60 -12.69
N GLY A 216 6.19 0.44 -12.08
CA GLY A 216 6.12 0.28 -10.63
C GLY A 216 6.73 -1.03 -10.15
N ASP A 217 7.11 -1.06 -8.88
CA ASP A 217 7.56 -2.26 -8.19
C ASP A 217 6.35 -3.09 -7.71
N CYS A 218 6.59 -4.23 -7.04
CA CYS A 218 5.47 -5.09 -6.62
C CYS A 218 4.53 -4.41 -5.62
N ASP A 219 5.02 -3.55 -4.72
CA ASP A 219 4.20 -2.79 -3.79
C ASP A 219 3.32 -1.76 -4.51
N SER A 220 3.89 -1.03 -5.46
CA SER A 220 3.21 -0.02 -6.27
C SER A 220 2.09 -0.65 -7.10
N LYS A 221 2.40 -1.77 -7.78
CA LYS A 221 1.46 -2.50 -8.63
C LYS A 221 0.35 -3.20 -7.82
N MET A 222 0.69 -3.74 -6.64
CA MET A 222 -0.31 -4.25 -5.70
C MET A 222 -1.24 -3.13 -5.22
N THR A 223 -0.68 -1.98 -4.85
CA THR A 223 -1.47 -0.83 -4.35
C THR A 223 -2.40 -0.28 -5.43
N LEU A 224 -1.93 -0.16 -6.68
CA LEU A 224 -2.77 0.20 -7.83
C LEU A 224 -3.90 -0.83 -8.04
N THR A 225 -3.59 -2.12 -7.99
CA THR A 225 -4.57 -3.20 -8.13
C THR A 225 -5.65 -3.11 -7.05
N ALA A 226 -5.24 -2.92 -5.79
CA ALA A 226 -6.16 -2.76 -4.67
C ALA A 226 -7.10 -1.55 -4.86
N ALA A 227 -6.54 -0.40 -5.26
CA ALA A 227 -7.32 0.81 -5.48
C ALA A 227 -8.33 0.67 -6.65
N LEU A 228 -7.91 0.06 -7.78
CA LEU A 228 -8.79 -0.22 -8.91
C LEU A 228 -9.91 -1.18 -8.53
N LEU A 229 -9.59 -2.29 -7.86
CA LEU A 229 -10.59 -3.27 -7.42
C LEU A 229 -11.56 -2.66 -6.41
N ARG A 230 -11.10 -1.79 -5.51
CA ARG A 230 -11.98 -1.05 -4.59
C ARG A 230 -12.91 -0.09 -5.33
N ALA A 231 -12.41 0.64 -6.33
CA ALA A 231 -13.23 1.53 -7.15
C ALA A 231 -14.32 0.77 -7.93
N LEU A 232 -13.98 -0.42 -8.44
CA LEU A 232 -14.90 -1.27 -9.20
C LEU A 232 -15.90 -2.02 -8.30
N MET A 233 -15.41 -2.56 -7.18
CA MET A 233 -16.14 -3.47 -6.28
C MET A 233 -16.03 -2.99 -4.82
N PRO A 234 -16.73 -1.90 -4.44
CA PRO A 234 -16.52 -1.22 -3.15
C PRO A 234 -16.73 -2.09 -1.91
N ARG A 235 -17.53 -3.15 -2.00
CA ARG A 235 -17.91 -4.02 -0.87
C ARG A 235 -17.11 -5.31 -0.76
N ILE A 236 -16.27 -5.64 -1.75
CA ILE A 236 -15.52 -6.89 -1.70
C ILE A 236 -14.45 -6.78 -0.61
N LYS A 237 -14.35 -7.81 0.24
CA LYS A 237 -13.26 -7.87 1.22
C LYS A 237 -11.97 -8.23 0.48
N MET A 238 -10.89 -7.55 0.83
CA MET A 238 -9.57 -7.78 0.26
C MET A 238 -8.54 -7.77 1.39
N ALA A 239 -7.37 -8.34 1.12
CA ALA A 239 -6.21 -8.28 1.99
C ALA A 239 -4.96 -8.04 1.15
N LEU A 240 -4.04 -7.22 1.64
CA LEU A 240 -2.70 -7.08 1.08
C LEU A 240 -1.81 -8.15 1.72
N ILE A 241 -1.13 -8.94 0.90
CA ILE A 241 -0.30 -10.05 1.34
C ILE A 241 1.15 -9.71 1.08
N TYR A 242 1.97 -9.84 2.12
CA TYR A 242 3.39 -9.53 2.09
C TYR A 242 4.18 -10.80 2.39
N ILE A 243 5.16 -11.08 1.55
CA ILE A 243 6.22 -12.07 1.80
C ILE A 243 7.57 -11.36 1.68
N ASP A 244 8.67 -12.08 1.90
CA ASP A 244 10.00 -11.48 1.74
C ASP A 244 10.21 -10.95 0.33
N ASN A 245 10.51 -9.66 0.25
CA ASN A 245 10.74 -8.92 -0.99
C ASN A 245 9.59 -8.96 -2.03
N HIS A 246 8.39 -9.46 -1.69
CA HIS A 246 7.27 -9.48 -2.63
C HIS A 246 5.91 -9.18 -1.98
N ALA A 247 4.94 -8.75 -2.79
CA ALA A 247 3.60 -8.46 -2.34
C ALA A 247 2.54 -8.72 -3.41
N PHE A 248 1.36 -9.16 -2.98
CA PHE A 248 0.22 -9.48 -3.84
C PHE A 248 -1.09 -9.33 -3.07
N ILE A 249 -2.23 -9.60 -3.71
CA ILE A 249 -3.55 -9.33 -3.12
C ILE A 249 -4.34 -10.62 -2.90
N GLY A 250 -5.07 -10.67 -1.80
CA GLY A 250 -6.13 -11.63 -1.53
C GLY A 250 -7.49 -11.00 -1.75
N ILE A 251 -8.40 -11.70 -2.43
CA ILE A 251 -9.75 -11.23 -2.74
C ILE A 251 -10.75 -12.26 -2.22
N ASN A 252 -11.80 -11.83 -1.50
CA ASN A 252 -12.81 -12.72 -0.96
C ASN A 252 -13.72 -13.27 -2.07
N ILE A 253 -13.21 -14.31 -2.73
CA ILE A 253 -13.83 -15.07 -3.81
C ILE A 253 -13.62 -16.54 -3.46
N PRO A 254 -14.64 -17.41 -3.60
CA PRO A 254 -14.48 -18.83 -3.38
C PRO A 254 -13.42 -19.42 -4.32
N ALA A 255 -12.44 -20.14 -3.77
CA ALA A 255 -11.41 -20.82 -4.55
C ALA A 255 -12.00 -22.03 -5.30
N LYS A 256 -11.44 -22.32 -6.47
CA LYS A 256 -11.66 -23.56 -7.23
C LYS A 256 -10.53 -24.55 -6.96
N SER A 257 -10.75 -25.81 -7.35
CA SER A 257 -9.71 -26.85 -7.27
C SER A 257 -8.43 -26.39 -7.98
N GLY A 258 -7.30 -26.48 -7.28
CA GLY A 258 -5.98 -26.09 -7.80
C GLY A 258 -5.67 -24.61 -7.72
N GLU A 259 -6.57 -23.77 -7.19
CA GLU A 259 -6.28 -22.35 -6.94
C GLU A 259 -5.76 -22.13 -5.52
N ILE A 260 -4.90 -21.12 -5.35
CA ILE A 260 -4.24 -20.82 -4.08
C ILE A 260 -5.06 -19.80 -3.29
N SER A 261 -5.35 -20.11 -2.03
CA SER A 261 -6.08 -19.23 -1.12
C SER A 261 -5.51 -19.30 0.29
N ILE A 262 -5.76 -18.26 1.10
CA ILE A 262 -5.47 -18.25 2.54
C ILE A 262 -6.73 -18.02 3.36
N MET A 263 -6.69 -18.43 4.62
CA MET A 263 -7.66 -18.01 5.63
C MET A 263 -7.05 -16.90 6.47
N HIS A 264 -7.73 -15.76 6.57
CA HIS A 264 -7.31 -14.64 7.43
C HIS A 264 -8.56 -14.01 8.05
N ASN A 265 -8.58 -13.86 9.38
CA ASN A 265 -9.72 -13.29 10.12
C ASN A 265 -11.08 -13.93 9.77
N ASN A 266 -11.11 -15.28 9.67
CA ASN A 266 -12.28 -16.07 9.26
C ASN A 266 -12.85 -15.74 7.86
N VAL A 267 -12.03 -15.13 7.00
CA VAL A 267 -12.35 -14.87 5.60
C VAL A 267 -11.36 -15.63 4.71
N SER A 268 -11.90 -16.38 3.76
CA SER A 268 -11.11 -17.05 2.73
C SER A 268 -10.79 -16.05 1.62
N TYR A 269 -9.51 -15.86 1.33
CA TYR A 269 -9.04 -14.97 0.28
C TYR A 269 -8.36 -15.77 -0.82
N LEU A 270 -8.90 -15.69 -2.03
CA LEU A 270 -8.27 -16.19 -3.25
C LEU A 270 -7.14 -15.23 -3.65
N LEU A 271 -5.95 -15.77 -3.89
CA LEU A 271 -4.75 -14.95 -4.11
C LEU A 271 -4.58 -14.57 -5.58
N ALA A 272 -4.00 -13.40 -5.83
CA ALA A 272 -3.65 -12.93 -7.15
C ALA A 272 -2.42 -12.04 -7.14
N GLU A 273 -1.51 -12.27 -8.08
CA GLU A 273 -0.20 -11.61 -8.14
C GLU A 273 -0.15 -10.54 -9.25
N PRO A 274 -0.22 -9.23 -8.94
CA PRO A 274 -0.33 -8.17 -9.95
C PRO A 274 1.01 -7.71 -10.56
N THR A 275 2.12 -8.30 -10.13
CA THR A 275 3.47 -7.73 -10.24
C THR A 275 4.06 -7.88 -11.64
N GLY A 276 3.65 -8.88 -12.43
CA GLY A 276 4.25 -9.17 -13.72
C GLY A 276 5.77 -9.49 -13.60
N PRO A 277 6.49 -9.73 -14.71
CA PRO A 277 6.00 -9.75 -16.08
C PRO A 277 5.27 -11.05 -16.44
N ALA A 278 5.15 -12.06 -15.57
CA ALA A 278 4.32 -13.23 -15.88
C ALA A 278 2.82 -12.85 -15.90
N LEU A 279 2.07 -13.33 -16.90
CA LEU A 279 0.60 -13.24 -16.91
C LEU A 279 0.01 -14.35 -16.06
N LEU A 280 -0.25 -14.05 -14.79
CA LEU A 280 -0.84 -15.00 -13.84
C LEU A 280 -2.32 -14.67 -13.62
N PRO A 281 -3.25 -15.60 -13.92
CA PRO A 281 -4.66 -15.38 -13.62
C PRO A 281 -4.91 -15.42 -12.10
N LEU A 282 -6.04 -14.86 -11.68
CA LEU A 282 -6.57 -15.00 -10.33
C LEU A 282 -6.57 -16.47 -9.88
N GLY A 283 -6.08 -16.73 -8.67
CA GLY A 283 -5.93 -18.07 -8.10
C GLY A 283 -4.59 -18.73 -8.41
N THR A 284 -3.71 -18.10 -9.17
CA THR A 284 -2.36 -18.59 -9.49
C THR A 284 -1.31 -17.62 -8.98
N LEU A 285 -0.24 -18.15 -8.39
CA LEU A 285 0.93 -17.39 -7.94
C LEU A 285 2.19 -17.90 -8.63
N ALA A 286 3.26 -17.11 -8.58
CA ALA A 286 4.58 -17.61 -8.95
C ALA A 286 5.03 -18.71 -7.97
N PRO A 287 5.89 -19.67 -8.39
CA PRO A 287 6.30 -20.78 -7.53
C PRO A 287 6.91 -20.37 -6.18
N GLU A 288 7.68 -19.28 -6.15
CA GLU A 288 8.28 -18.75 -4.92
C GLU A 288 7.22 -18.17 -3.97
N SER A 289 6.26 -17.43 -4.53
CA SER A 289 5.10 -16.90 -3.79
C SER A 289 4.25 -18.03 -3.21
N GLU A 290 3.95 -19.06 -4.00
CA GLU A 290 3.19 -20.23 -3.56
C GLU A 290 3.91 -20.99 -2.45
N LEU A 291 5.24 -21.18 -2.57
CA LEU A 291 6.04 -21.82 -1.53
C LEU A 291 5.98 -21.04 -0.21
N ALA A 292 6.14 -19.71 -0.25
CA ALA A 292 6.06 -18.86 0.93
C ALA A 292 4.68 -18.94 1.60
N ILE A 293 3.60 -18.92 0.82
CA ILE A 293 2.24 -19.11 1.34
C ILE A 293 2.07 -20.48 2.01
N ASN A 294 2.52 -21.55 1.36
CA ASN A 294 2.40 -22.91 1.88
C ASN A 294 3.20 -23.13 3.18
N GLN A 295 4.30 -22.39 3.35
CA GLN A 295 5.11 -22.41 4.57
C GLN A 295 4.60 -21.47 5.65
N GLY A 296 3.56 -20.67 5.38
CA GLY A 296 3.06 -19.66 6.30
C GLY A 296 3.94 -18.42 6.42
N HIS A 297 4.94 -18.26 5.54
CA HIS A 297 5.92 -17.17 5.55
C HIS A 297 5.33 -15.90 4.93
N TYR A 298 4.22 -15.41 5.49
CA TYR A 298 3.53 -14.23 4.99
C TYR A 298 2.89 -13.42 6.13
N ILE A 299 2.63 -12.15 5.84
CA ILE A 299 1.76 -11.27 6.63
C ILE A 299 0.57 -10.88 5.76
N ALA A 300 -0.65 -11.03 6.29
CA ALA A 300 -1.86 -10.52 5.68
C ALA A 300 -2.31 -9.25 6.42
N GLN A 301 -2.49 -8.16 5.67
CA GLN A 301 -3.05 -6.91 6.15
C GLN A 301 -4.43 -6.73 5.54
N ASP A 302 -5.43 -6.60 6.40
CA ASP A 302 -6.80 -6.33 5.97
C ASP A 302 -6.91 -5.05 5.11
N TYR A 303 -7.65 -5.15 4.01
CA TYR A 303 -8.04 -4.02 3.17
C TYR A 303 -9.56 -3.94 3.13
N HIS A 304 -10.12 -3.22 4.10
CA HIS A 304 -11.57 -3.03 4.24
C HIS A 304 -12.04 -1.74 3.56
N GLU A 305 -13.36 -1.67 3.33
CA GLU A 305 -14.01 -0.46 2.85
C GLU A 305 -13.78 0.67 3.86
N VAL A 306 -13.27 1.81 3.40
CA VAL A 306 -13.40 3.05 4.15
C VAL A 306 -14.85 3.46 4.00
N LEU A 307 -15.67 3.05 4.97
CA LEU A 307 -16.90 3.78 5.26
C LEU A 307 -16.47 5.23 5.40
N SER A 308 -17.00 6.10 4.54
CA SER A 308 -16.70 7.53 4.55
C SER A 308 -16.89 8.03 5.97
N GLU A 309 -15.79 8.15 6.72
CA GLU A 309 -15.82 8.83 8.00
C GLU A 309 -16.25 10.25 7.67
N ASN A 310 -17.39 10.61 8.24
CA ASN A 310 -18.06 11.88 8.11
C ASN A 310 -17.07 13.04 7.92
N ILE A 311 -17.38 13.89 6.93
CA ILE A 311 -16.91 15.28 6.81
C ILE A 311 -17.34 16.14 8.02
N MET A 312 -17.65 15.54 9.17
CA MET A 312 -17.92 16.27 10.42
C MET A 312 -16.68 16.27 11.31
N ALA A 313 -15.74 17.14 10.95
CA ALA A 313 -14.82 17.73 11.91
C ALA A 313 -14.66 19.21 11.56
N LYS A 314 -15.55 20.01 12.17
CA LYS A 314 -15.49 21.44 12.50
C LYS A 314 -14.90 22.42 11.48
#